data_AF-A0A3R7ZKR3-F1
#
_entry.id   AF-A0A3R7ZKR3-F1
#
_cell.length_a   1.000
_cell.length_b   1.000
_cell.length_c   1.000
_cell.angle_alpha   90.00
_cell.angle_beta   90.00
_cell.angle_gamma   90.00
#
_symmetry.space_group_name_H-M   'P 1'
#
loop_
_entity.id
_entity.type
_entity.pdbx_description
1 polymer ?
#
loop_
_entity_poly.entity_id
_entity_poly.type
_entity_poly.pdbx_seq_one_letter_code
_entity_poly.pdbx_strand_id
1 'polypeptide(L)'
;MGKFPEEVTDAEWAAWFTMGFQVDPRTLDSLKKRVKASVVFDMSIPDADSRIGRMLDGMAAALRRYRQEWVIREESAAIVKIFTEAFKPVSLHRAVTEQMALT
;
A
#
# COMPACT_ATOMS: atom_id res chain seq x y z
N MET A 1 -28.71 -20.20 -8.57
CA MET A 1 -28.58 -21.06 -7.39
C MET A 1 -29.90 -20.97 -6.62
N GLY A 2 -30.55 -22.10 -6.37
CA GLY A 2 -31.97 -22.15 -6.00
C GLY A 2 -32.21 -22.47 -4.52
N LYS A 3 -31.90 -21.53 -3.64
CA LYS A 3 -32.43 -21.51 -2.28
C LYS A 3 -33.44 -20.37 -2.17
N PHE A 4 -34.48 -20.57 -1.36
CA PHE A 4 -35.42 -19.48 -1.09
C PHE A 4 -34.74 -18.43 -0.20
N PRO A 5 -35.06 -17.14 -0.34
CA PRO A 5 -34.43 -16.06 0.45
C PRO A 5 -34.47 -16.28 1.96
N GLU A 6 -35.48 -17.03 2.41
CA GLU A 6 -35.79 -17.33 3.81
C GLU A 6 -34.90 -18.45 4.39
N GLU A 7 -34.19 -19.18 3.52
CA GLU A 7 -33.31 -20.29 3.87
C GLU A 7 -31.83 -19.89 3.89
N VAL A 8 -31.52 -18.62 3.57
CA VAL A 8 -30.15 -18.10 3.59
C VAL A 8 -29.78 -17.70 5.01
N THR A 9 -28.81 -18.41 5.58
CA THR A 9 -28.31 -18.13 6.93
C THR A 9 -27.40 -16.91 6.97
N ASP A 10 -27.25 -16.27 8.13
CA ASP A 10 -26.31 -15.15 8.33
C ASP A 10 -24.86 -15.54 7.97
N ALA A 11 -24.49 -16.80 8.20
CA ALA A 11 -23.17 -17.33 7.83
C ALA A 11 -22.99 -17.42 6.30
N GLU A 12 -24.04 -17.77 5.56
CA GLU A 12 -24.02 -17.78 4.09
C GLU A 12 -24.00 -16.36 3.52
N TRP A 13 -24.73 -15.43 4.14
CA TRP A 13 -24.64 -14.00 3.84
C TRP A 13 -23.22 -13.45 4.07
N ALA A 14 -22.63 -13.75 5.22
CA ALA A 14 -21.26 -13.36 5.55
C ALA A 14 -20.26 -13.99 4.57
N ALA A 15 -20.42 -15.26 4.19
CA ALA A 15 -19.58 -15.93 3.22
C ALA A 15 -19.68 -15.31 1.82
N TRP A 16 -20.88 -14.90 1.38
CA TRP A 16 -21.07 -14.20 0.10
C TRP A 16 -20.48 -12.80 0.09
N PHE A 17 -20.68 -12.02 1.16
CA PHE A 17 -20.00 -10.74 1.31
C PHE A 17 -18.48 -10.95 1.28
N THR A 18 -17.97 -11.92 2.02
CA THR A 18 -16.53 -12.23 2.07
C THR A 18 -16.01 -12.73 0.72
N MET A 19 -16.77 -13.50 -0.05
CA MET A 19 -16.41 -13.89 -1.42
C MET A 19 -16.28 -12.69 -2.35
N GLY A 20 -17.11 -11.66 -2.18
CA GLY A 20 -16.98 -10.39 -2.91
C GLY A 20 -15.72 -9.58 -2.51
N PHE A 21 -15.20 -9.82 -1.31
CA PHE A 21 -13.99 -9.18 -0.76
C PHE A 21 -12.75 -10.08 -0.75
N GLN A 22 -12.81 -11.31 -1.27
CA GLN A 22 -11.61 -12.14 -1.43
C GLN A 22 -10.74 -11.55 -2.53
N VAL A 23 -9.79 -10.72 -2.10
CA VAL A 23 -8.80 -10.11 -2.97
C VAL A 23 -7.92 -11.24 -3.50
N ASP A 24 -7.97 -11.49 -4.80
CA ASP A 24 -7.05 -12.42 -5.44
C ASP A 24 -5.61 -12.02 -5.05
N PRO A 25 -4.83 -12.91 -4.43
CA PRO A 25 -3.44 -12.64 -4.06
C PRO A 25 -2.59 -12.10 -5.23
N ARG A 26 -2.90 -12.47 -6.47
CA ARG A 26 -2.28 -11.93 -7.70
C ARG A 26 -2.67 -10.47 -7.96
N THR A 27 -3.92 -10.11 -7.66
CA THR A 27 -4.41 -8.73 -7.72
C THR A 27 -3.73 -7.89 -6.64
N LEU A 28 -3.57 -8.43 -5.42
CA LEU A 28 -2.85 -7.74 -4.34
C LEU A 28 -1.35 -7.57 -4.66
N ASP A 29 -0.67 -8.58 -5.21
CA ASP A 29 0.74 -8.46 -5.62
C ASP A 29 0.93 -7.43 -6.76
N SER A 30 0.06 -7.47 -7.77
CA SER A 30 0.08 -6.48 -8.85
C SER A 30 -0.20 -5.06 -8.34
N LEU A 31 -1.08 -4.92 -7.35
CA LEU A 31 -1.36 -3.66 -6.69
C LEU A 31 -0.16 -3.18 -5.87
N LYS A 32 0.45 -4.06 -5.06
CA LYS A 32 1.66 -3.77 -4.30
C LYS A 32 2.77 -3.26 -5.20
N LYS A 33 2.99 -3.88 -6.36
CA LYS A 33 3.97 -3.43 -7.37
C LYS A 33 3.64 -2.03 -7.92
N ARG A 34 2.38 -1.78 -8.30
CA ARG A 34 1.95 -0.47 -8.83
C ARG A 34 2.04 0.64 -7.78
N VAL A 35 1.66 0.35 -6.54
CA VAL A 35 1.76 1.28 -5.41
C VAL A 35 3.23 1.55 -5.09
N LYS A 36 4.07 0.51 -5.00
CA LYS A 36 5.52 0.67 -4.78
C LYS A 36 6.19 1.55 -5.85
N ALA A 37 5.77 1.44 -7.11
CA ALA A 37 6.28 2.29 -8.18
C ALA A 37 5.86 3.77 -8.05
N SER A 38 4.77 4.07 -7.32
CA SER A 38 4.31 5.44 -7.05
C SER A 38 4.91 6.05 -5.77
N VAL A 39 5.53 5.21 -4.92
CA VAL A 39 6.17 5.60 -3.67
C VAL A 39 7.64 5.90 -3.98
N VAL A 40 7.96 7.18 -4.16
CA VAL A 40 9.32 7.64 -4.48
C VAL A 40 9.83 8.52 -3.35
N PHE A 41 10.99 8.15 -2.78
CA PHE A 41 11.72 8.99 -1.83
C PHE A 41 12.57 10.00 -2.59
N ASP A 42 11.99 11.16 -2.87
CA ASP A 42 12.60 12.19 -3.71
C ASP A 42 13.69 12.97 -2.96
N MET A 43 14.95 12.59 -3.18
CA MET A 43 16.12 13.23 -2.56
C MET A 43 16.37 14.67 -3.06
N SER A 44 15.66 15.14 -4.09
CA SER A 44 15.75 16.55 -4.52
C SER A 44 15.01 17.51 -3.58
N ILE A 45 14.07 17.00 -2.77
CA ILE A 45 13.36 17.78 -1.77
C ILE A 45 14.24 17.86 -0.50
N PRO A 46 14.68 19.05 -0.05
CA PRO A 46 15.61 19.15 1.07
C PRO A 46 14.98 18.76 2.40
N ASP A 47 13.76 19.23 2.63
CA ASP A 47 13.03 19.00 3.87
C ASP A 47 12.55 17.54 3.98
N ALA A 48 12.78 16.92 5.14
CA ALA A 48 12.47 15.52 5.36
C ALA A 48 10.96 15.27 5.46
N ASP A 49 10.23 16.15 6.13
CA ASP A 49 8.78 16.01 6.30
C ASP A 49 8.06 16.22 4.96
N SER A 50 8.52 17.20 4.15
CA SER A 50 8.03 17.43 2.79
C SER A 50 8.30 16.24 1.87
N ARG A 51 9.45 15.56 1.99
CA ARG A 51 9.74 14.32 1.26
C ARG A 51 8.75 13.22 1.60
N ILE A 52 8.49 13.03 2.89
CA ILE A 52 7.55 12.03 3.37
C ILE A 52 6.12 12.37 2.91
N GLY A 53 5.71 13.64 3.00
CA GLY A 53 4.42 14.13 2.52
C GLY A 53 4.22 13.87 1.02
N ARG A 54 5.22 14.21 0.19
CA ARG A 54 5.19 13.97 -1.26
C ARG A 54 5.01 12.49 -1.60
N MET A 55 5.68 11.62 -0.84
CA MET A 55 5.60 10.18 -1.00
C MET A 55 4.21 9.64 -0.62
N LEU A 56 3.62 10.16 0.48
CA LEU A 56 2.24 9.84 0.89
C LEU A 56 1.21 10.27 -0.16
N ASP A 57 1.36 11.46 -0.73
CA ASP A 57 0.47 11.98 -1.77
C ASP A 57 0.51 11.14 -3.05
N GLY A 58 1.72 10.75 -3.49
CA GLY A 58 1.89 9.90 -4.68
C GLY A 58 1.18 8.55 -4.53
N MET A 59 1.26 7.97 -3.33
CA MET A 59 0.57 6.74 -3.00
C MET A 59 -0.95 6.90 -2.92
N ALA A 60 -1.45 7.93 -2.23
CA ALA A 60 -2.88 8.21 -2.15
C ALA A 60 -3.47 8.42 -3.55
N ALA A 61 -2.76 9.14 -4.43
CA ALA A 61 -3.14 9.33 -5.81
C ALA A 61 -3.18 8.01 -6.60
N ALA A 62 -2.20 7.12 -6.40
CA ALA A 62 -2.18 5.80 -7.03
C ALA A 62 -3.35 4.92 -6.56
N LEU A 63 -3.60 4.85 -5.24
CA LEU A 63 -4.69 4.06 -4.68
C LEU A 63 -6.06 4.56 -5.18
N ARG A 64 -6.27 5.88 -5.24
CA ARG A 64 -7.46 6.50 -5.86
C ARG A 64 -7.62 6.13 -7.33
N ARG A 65 -6.54 6.25 -8.11
CA ARG A 65 -6.53 5.92 -9.54
C ARG A 65 -6.96 4.48 -9.80
N TYR A 66 -6.57 3.55 -8.93
CA TYR A 66 -6.93 2.14 -9.04
C TYR A 66 -8.23 1.77 -8.31
N ARG A 67 -8.89 2.72 -7.64
CA ARG A 67 -10.04 2.50 -6.76
C ARG A 67 -9.77 1.45 -5.68
N GLN A 68 -8.55 1.42 -5.16
CA GLN A 68 -8.09 0.46 -4.15
C GLN A 68 -7.86 1.13 -2.78
N GLU A 69 -8.60 2.19 -2.47
CA GLU A 69 -8.49 2.91 -1.19
C GLU A 69 -8.86 2.02 0.01
N TRP A 70 -9.67 0.98 -0.21
CA TRP A 70 -10.04 -0.02 0.79
C TRP A 70 -8.83 -0.72 1.42
N VAL A 71 -7.71 -0.83 0.68
CA VAL A 71 -6.44 -1.43 1.14
C VAL A 71 -5.85 -0.67 2.34
N ILE A 72 -6.10 0.63 2.46
CA ILE A 72 -5.62 1.40 3.62
C ILE A 72 -6.29 0.91 4.90
N ARG A 73 -7.58 0.55 4.83
CA ARG A 73 -8.37 0.08 5.96
C ARG A 73 -8.13 -1.40 6.25
N GLU A 74 -8.05 -2.22 5.22
CA GLU A 74 -8.10 -3.69 5.35
C GLU A 74 -6.72 -4.33 5.31
N GLU A 75 -5.73 -3.68 4.70
CA GLU A 75 -4.38 -4.20 4.45
C GLU A 75 -3.30 -3.20 4.91
N SER A 76 -3.59 -2.48 6.01
CA SER A 76 -2.74 -1.42 6.55
C SER A 76 -1.30 -1.88 6.81
N ALA A 77 -1.10 -3.13 7.25
CA ALA A 77 0.23 -3.70 7.47
C ALA A 77 1.03 -3.84 6.15
N ALA A 78 0.38 -4.24 5.06
CA ALA A 78 1.03 -4.35 3.75
C ALA A 78 1.45 -2.97 3.22
N ILE A 79 0.60 -1.96 3.43
CA ILE A 79 0.86 -0.56 3.10
C ILE A 79 2.09 -0.04 3.86
N VAL A 80 2.13 -0.24 5.18
CA VAL A 80 3.27 0.16 6.04
C VAL A 80 4.56 -0.54 5.62
N LYS A 81 4.49 -1.81 5.22
CA LYS A 81 5.66 -2.54 4.71
C LYS A 81 6.20 -1.94 3.42
N ILE A 82 5.34 -1.51 2.49
CA ILE A 82 5.77 -0.82 1.27
C ILE A 82 6.52 0.48 1.62
N PHE A 83 6.01 1.26 2.57
CA PHE A 83 6.69 2.47 3.04
C PHE A 83 8.07 2.17 3.63
N THR A 84 8.14 1.26 4.59
CA THR A 84 9.42 0.92 5.24
C THR A 84 10.44 0.34 4.26
N GLU A 85 10.00 -0.38 3.23
CA GLU A 85 10.89 -0.79 2.13
C GLU A 85 11.35 0.38 1.26
N ALA A 86 10.50 1.37 1.00
CA ALA A 86 10.88 2.58 0.26
C ALA A 86 11.84 3.49 1.05
N PHE A 87 11.74 3.49 2.38
CA PHE A 87 12.70 4.14 3.30
C PHE A 87 14.07 3.45 3.37
N LYS A 88 14.25 2.31 2.70
CA LYS A 88 15.58 1.69 2.50
C LYS A 88 16.16 2.00 1.12
N PRO A 89 16.31 3.26 0.68
CA PRO A 89 17.07 3.45 -0.53
C PRO A 89 18.54 3.24 -0.13
N VAL A 90 19.24 2.39 -0.87
CA VAL A 90 20.70 2.22 -0.78
C VAL A 90 21.41 3.59 -0.78
N SER A 91 20.78 4.61 -1.38
CA SER A 91 21.23 6.00 -1.34
C SER A 91 21.17 6.65 0.05
N LEU A 92 20.22 6.33 0.94
CA LEU A 92 20.21 6.85 2.31
C LEU A 92 21.33 6.23 3.14
N HIS A 93 21.51 4.90 3.04
CA HIS A 93 22.64 4.24 3.69
C HIS A 93 23.99 4.79 3.17
N ARG A 94 24.12 4.97 1.86
CA ARG A 94 25.30 5.58 1.24
C ARG A 94 25.51 7.02 1.72
N ALA A 95 24.48 7.86 1.68
CA ALA A 95 24.56 9.25 2.12
C ALA A 95 24.94 9.38 3.60
N VAL A 96 24.38 8.53 4.48
CA VAL A 96 24.75 8.49 5.90
C VAL A 96 26.20 8.04 6.08
N THR A 97 26.64 7.03 5.33
CA THR A 97 28.03 6.54 5.39
C THR A 97 29.03 7.59 4.91
N GLU A 98 28.73 8.28 3.80
CA GLU A 98 29.53 9.38 3.27
C GLU A 98 29.61 10.55 4.28
N GLN A 99 28.49 10.89 4.92
CA GLN A 99 28.46 11.97 5.90
C GLN A 99 29.20 11.63 7.20
N MET A 100 29.15 10.37 7.64
CA MET A 100 29.94 9.88 8.77
C MET A 100 31.44 9.81 8.48
N ALA A 101 31.85 9.62 7.22
CA ALA A 101 33.26 9.61 6.82
C ALA A 101 33.89 11.02 6.72
N LEU A 102 33.05 12.06 6.67
CA LEU A 102 33.46 13.47 6.65
C LEU A 102 33.55 14.09 8.07
N THR A 103 33.24 13.33 9.11
CA THR A 103 33.30 13.74 10.53
C THR A 103 34.50 13.10 11.22
#